data_AF-A0A351WMH7-F1
#
_entry.id   AF-A0A351WMH7-F1
#
_cell.length_a   1.000
_cell.length_b   1.000
_cell.length_c   1.000
_cell.angle_alpha   90.00
_cell.angle_beta   90.00
_cell.angle_gamma   90.00
#
_symmetry.space_group_name_H-M   'P 1'
#
loop_
_entity.id
_entity.type
_entity.pdbx_description
1 polymer ?
#
loop_
_entity_poly.entity_id
_entity_poly.type
_entity_poly.pdbx_seq_one_letter_code
_entity_poly.pdbx_strand_id
1 'polypeptide(L)'
;MTNTWREPTRSMRKASFRRASPGRRPLVVGRPRRTRQELHSGNECGCGRLLDFRRPTPGQWIGPLVEPVFFECHKPILPDTKRVANGNPSLEKRGRLDDGFMTRFSIVKLLNLAAISKIVPTMKSMKFLVLLCAAAFLSSTALGLDIYILRHAETMGNVTGDYSETNQRTFSPKGLEQVAAVPGRLQGLSFDQILVSPTWRTQQTILPYLKAAGRTGEIFPAIEEADCGITGQEPSVSVTSKKQPVELIEDGRGLYVVSGDPATARYAPTNTAEGLAILREAVDQILVRFGGTTQSILLVTHSCTGGRLMELFLGLPPQGSLSPANAVLSRLVQKSDGAFELATYNGEPLSTLRKMLLFGFKSEALPGFVDLKGLWQIAAGDDPARSAMDFDDDGWVSTSVPGGWEGDALPKYDGLAWYRLHFTVSAEQSERWGTNTLALLLGSVDDADEAYLNGQKIGAMGQFSPAKITAWDQPRVYEFEPTLLREENVLAVRVDDWGGGGGIWRGPVTIGPAGVLRP
;
A
#
# COMPACT_ATOMS: atom_id res chain seq x y z
N MET A 1 -70.79 -18.62 -20.93
CA MET A 1 -70.66 -17.47 -20.01
C MET A 1 -69.30 -16.83 -20.30
N THR A 2 -69.13 -16.04 -21.37
CA THR A 2 -69.36 -14.56 -21.48
C THR A 2 -68.59 -13.80 -20.38
N ASN A 3 -67.53 -13.04 -20.66
CA ASN A 3 -67.57 -11.70 -21.29
C ASN A 3 -66.14 -11.25 -21.71
N THR A 4 -65.86 -10.97 -23.00
CA THR A 4 -65.84 -9.66 -23.72
C THR A 4 -64.64 -8.74 -23.37
N TRP A 5 -63.62 -8.54 -24.22
CA TRP A 5 -63.50 -7.83 -25.52
C TRP A 5 -63.27 -6.29 -25.45
N ARG A 6 -62.18 -5.87 -26.14
CA ARG A 6 -61.92 -4.67 -26.98
C ARG A 6 -61.05 -3.51 -26.49
N GLU A 7 -60.07 -3.20 -27.37
CA GLU A 7 -59.31 -1.97 -27.56
C GLU A 7 -60.19 -0.72 -27.78
N PRO A 8 -59.57 0.48 -27.76
CA PRO A 8 -59.66 1.31 -28.97
C PRO A 8 -58.35 2.02 -29.40
N THR A 9 -58.35 2.32 -30.70
CA THR A 9 -57.38 3.05 -31.51
C THR A 9 -57.46 4.60 -31.43
N ARG A 10 -56.36 5.25 -31.85
CA ARG A 10 -56.24 6.52 -32.62
C ARG A 10 -56.37 7.88 -31.90
N SER A 11 -55.32 8.73 -31.95
CA SER A 11 -55.12 9.75 -33.00
C SER A 11 -54.09 10.84 -32.61
N MET A 12 -53.39 11.34 -33.63
CA MET A 12 -52.42 12.44 -33.61
C MET A 12 -53.09 13.81 -33.37
N ARG A 13 -52.37 14.72 -32.69
CA ARG A 13 -52.41 16.17 -33.02
C ARG A 13 -51.01 16.78 -32.95
N LYS A 14 -50.68 17.49 -34.04
CA LYS A 14 -49.56 18.41 -34.22
C LYS A 14 -49.79 19.68 -33.39
N ALA A 15 -48.73 20.25 -32.81
CA ALA A 15 -48.63 21.69 -32.58
C ALA A 15 -47.15 22.11 -32.54
N SER A 16 -46.76 22.83 -33.58
CA SER A 16 -45.53 23.60 -33.79
C SER A 16 -45.45 24.82 -32.89
N PHE A 17 -44.28 25.18 -32.34
CA PHE A 17 -43.90 26.59 -32.12
C PHE A 17 -42.37 26.81 -32.06
N ARG A 18 -41.90 27.49 -33.11
CA ARG A 18 -40.83 28.52 -33.26
C ARG A 18 -39.56 28.51 -32.38
N ARG A 19 -38.45 28.51 -33.12
CA ARG A 19 -37.09 28.98 -32.77
C ARG A 19 -37.10 30.40 -32.16
N ALA A 20 -36.29 30.60 -31.13
CA ALA A 20 -35.83 31.91 -30.67
C ALA A 20 -34.29 31.92 -30.63
N SER A 21 -33.69 32.89 -31.33
CA SER A 21 -32.26 33.19 -31.35
C SER A 21 -31.83 33.91 -30.07
N PRO A 22 -30.61 33.70 -29.53
CA PRO A 22 -30.07 34.57 -28.51
C PRO A 22 -29.24 35.70 -29.13
N GLY A 23 -29.63 36.93 -28.82
CA GLY A 23 -28.92 38.16 -29.18
C GLY A 23 -27.66 38.37 -28.33
N ARG A 24 -26.60 38.85 -28.99
CA ARG A 24 -25.35 39.35 -28.40
C ARG A 24 -25.56 40.74 -27.80
N ARG A 25 -25.08 40.97 -26.57
CA ARG A 25 -24.45 42.25 -26.14
C ARG A 25 -23.34 41.98 -25.13
N PRO A 26 -22.20 42.69 -25.21
CA PRO A 26 -21.04 42.45 -24.35
C PRO A 26 -21.09 43.26 -23.06
N LEU A 27 -20.66 42.65 -21.95
CA LEU A 27 -20.41 43.33 -20.68
C LEU A 27 -18.95 43.80 -20.62
N VAL A 28 -18.82 45.11 -20.44
CA VAL A 28 -17.58 45.85 -20.22
C VAL A 28 -17.10 45.59 -18.79
N VAL A 29 -15.89 45.05 -18.62
CA VAL A 29 -15.19 45.00 -17.33
C VAL A 29 -14.19 46.14 -17.26
N GLY A 30 -14.49 47.11 -16.40
CA GLY A 30 -13.62 48.24 -16.06
C GLY A 30 -12.46 47.80 -15.16
N ARG A 31 -11.27 48.32 -15.46
CA ARG A 31 -10.06 48.25 -14.61
C ARG A 31 -10.27 49.05 -13.31
N PRO A 32 -9.76 48.60 -12.15
CA PRO A 32 -9.50 49.49 -11.04
C PRO A 32 -8.09 50.09 -11.15
N ARG A 33 -8.03 51.40 -10.88
CA ARG A 33 -6.85 52.25 -10.79
C ARG A 33 -5.92 51.79 -9.66
N ARG A 34 -4.61 51.77 -9.93
CA ARG A 34 -3.56 51.83 -8.91
C ARG A 34 -3.52 53.25 -8.34
N THR A 35 -3.80 53.40 -7.05
CA THR A 35 -3.44 54.59 -6.28
C THR A 35 -2.09 54.37 -5.61
N ARG A 36 -1.25 55.38 -5.78
CA ARG A 36 0.09 55.57 -5.23
C ARG A 36 -0.06 56.21 -3.85
N GLN A 37 0.59 55.67 -2.83
CA GLN A 37 0.88 56.39 -1.60
C GLN A 37 2.30 56.04 -1.12
N GLU A 38 3.17 57.02 -1.34
CA GLU A 38 4.39 57.40 -0.62
C GLU A 38 4.05 57.63 0.89
N LEU A 39 4.86 57.41 1.94
CA LEU A 39 6.29 57.62 2.22
C LEU A 39 6.72 56.93 3.55
N HIS A 40 8.05 56.74 3.69
CA HIS A 40 8.90 56.76 4.92
C HIS A 40 8.82 55.58 5.92
N SER A 41 9.88 55.14 6.60
CA SER A 41 11.33 55.46 6.65
C SER A 41 12.03 54.45 7.60
N GLY A 42 13.27 54.06 7.29
CA GLY A 42 14.33 53.74 8.27
C GLY A 42 14.25 52.41 9.04
N ASN A 43 15.08 51.44 8.69
CA ASN A 43 16.37 51.28 9.38
C ASN A 43 17.24 50.20 8.72
N GLU A 44 18.48 50.60 8.52
CA GLU A 44 19.60 49.83 8.01
C GLU A 44 20.10 48.84 9.07
N CYS A 45 20.58 47.69 8.62
CA CYS A 45 21.87 47.12 9.03
C CYS A 45 22.28 46.07 8.01
N GLY A 46 23.24 46.42 7.17
CA GLY A 46 23.86 45.53 6.19
C GLY A 46 25.15 44.91 6.73
N CYS A 47 25.46 43.73 6.19
CA CYS A 47 26.79 43.18 5.86
C CYS A 47 26.49 41.77 5.32
N GLY A 48 26.80 41.33 4.09
CA GLY A 48 27.68 41.86 3.06
C GLY A 48 28.59 40.72 2.59
N ARG A 49 28.26 40.06 1.48
CA ARG A 49 29.16 39.80 0.33
C ARG A 49 28.55 38.83 -0.67
N LEU A 50 28.48 39.32 -1.91
CA LEU A 50 28.45 38.53 -3.12
C LEU A 50 29.71 37.69 -3.25
N LEU A 51 29.56 36.44 -3.68
CA LEU A 51 30.45 35.84 -4.69
C LEU A 51 29.60 35.02 -5.66
N ASP A 52 29.62 35.50 -6.89
CA ASP A 52 29.05 34.92 -8.10
C ASP A 52 30.02 33.85 -8.64
N PHE A 53 29.58 32.61 -8.80
CA PHE A 53 30.30 31.61 -9.60
C PHE A 53 29.32 30.67 -10.33
N ARG A 54 29.17 30.99 -11.62
CA ARG A 54 28.94 30.15 -12.82
C ARG A 54 28.66 28.65 -12.61
N ARG A 55 27.57 28.22 -13.25
CA ARG A 55 27.26 26.82 -13.63
C ARG A 55 28.37 26.19 -14.49
N PRO A 56 28.57 24.87 -14.39
CA PRO A 56 28.96 24.06 -15.54
C PRO A 56 27.93 22.97 -15.88
N THR A 57 27.73 22.77 -17.17
CA THR A 57 27.00 21.67 -17.84
C THR A 57 27.86 20.39 -17.95
N PRO A 58 27.27 19.22 -18.28
CA PRO A 58 27.74 17.90 -17.85
C PRO A 58 28.58 17.12 -18.89
N GLY A 59 29.38 16.16 -18.38
CA GLY A 59 29.81 14.98 -19.14
C GLY A 59 31.31 14.66 -19.07
N GLN A 60 31.70 13.63 -18.29
CA GLN A 60 32.59 12.53 -18.72
C GLN A 60 32.82 11.52 -17.60
N TRP A 61 32.63 10.25 -17.96
CA TRP A 61 32.88 9.03 -17.18
C TRP A 61 34.38 8.75 -17.00
N ILE A 62 34.81 8.39 -15.78
CA ILE A 62 35.87 7.39 -15.50
C ILE A 62 35.67 6.85 -14.06
N GLY A 63 35.56 5.53 -13.85
CA GLY A 63 35.84 4.85 -12.55
C GLY A 63 37.20 4.14 -12.60
N PRO A 64 37.64 3.32 -11.62
CA PRO A 64 37.07 2.97 -10.31
C PRO A 64 38.07 3.13 -9.12
N LEU A 65 37.69 2.62 -7.93
CA LEU A 65 38.48 2.31 -6.72
C LEU A 65 38.88 3.46 -5.78
N VAL A 66 38.24 3.57 -4.60
CA VAL A 66 38.92 3.69 -3.29
C VAL A 66 38.03 3.10 -2.18
N GLU A 67 38.68 2.37 -1.27
CA GLU A 67 38.19 1.63 -0.08
C GLU A 67 37.51 2.51 1.01
N PRO A 68 36.70 1.94 1.91
CA PRO A 68 36.15 2.66 3.07
C PRO A 68 37.16 2.77 4.21
N VAL A 69 37.43 4.01 4.65
CA VAL A 69 38.16 4.32 5.89
C VAL A 69 37.22 4.11 7.09
N PHE A 70 37.61 3.20 7.98
CA PHE A 70 37.03 3.01 9.32
C PHE A 70 37.47 4.14 10.26
N PHE A 71 36.53 4.70 11.03
CA PHE A 71 36.83 5.47 12.23
C PHE A 71 36.21 4.78 13.45
N GLU A 72 37.05 4.07 14.20
CA GLU A 72 36.81 3.72 15.61
C GLU A 72 37.20 4.91 16.50
N CYS A 73 36.35 5.25 17.47
CA CYS A 73 36.71 6.16 18.57
C CYS A 73 36.33 5.53 19.91
N HIS A 74 37.36 5.10 20.64
CA HIS A 74 37.33 4.70 22.03
C HIS A 74 37.10 5.91 22.99
N LYS A 75 36.26 5.70 24.00
CA LYS A 75 36.35 6.29 25.35
C LYS A 75 37.25 5.37 26.23
N PRO A 76 37.79 5.76 27.41
CA PRO A 76 37.23 6.71 28.41
C PRO A 76 38.27 7.55 29.18
N ILE A 77 37.84 8.36 30.17
CA ILE A 77 38.46 8.57 31.51
C ILE A 77 37.51 9.41 32.40
N LEU A 78 37.33 8.97 33.65
CA LEU A 78 36.74 9.69 34.80
C LEU A 78 37.87 10.11 35.77
N PRO A 79 37.70 11.14 36.62
CA PRO A 79 38.49 11.29 37.83
C PRO A 79 37.65 11.25 39.12
N ASP A 80 37.98 10.27 39.94
CA ASP A 80 38.47 10.31 41.32
C ASP A 80 37.75 11.00 42.51
N THR A 81 38.06 10.41 43.66
CA THR A 81 37.35 10.32 44.94
C THR A 81 37.84 11.30 46.03
N LYS A 82 37.00 11.54 47.08
CA LYS A 82 37.48 11.89 48.43
C LYS A 82 36.62 11.27 49.54
N ARG A 83 37.34 10.72 50.54
CA ARG A 83 36.91 10.05 51.80
C ARG A 83 36.36 11.01 52.86
N VAL A 84 35.52 10.49 53.76
CA VAL A 84 35.59 10.72 55.24
C VAL A 84 35.14 9.43 55.96
N ALA A 85 35.74 9.18 57.13
CA ALA A 85 35.71 7.95 57.92
C ALA A 85 34.82 8.01 59.19
N ASN A 86 34.58 6.83 59.79
CA ASN A 86 34.51 6.48 61.22
C ASN A 86 33.21 5.83 61.73
N GLY A 87 33.37 4.71 62.46
CA GLY A 87 32.44 4.24 63.50
C GLY A 87 32.12 2.74 63.50
N ASN A 88 32.83 1.96 64.31
CA ASN A 88 32.45 0.62 64.86
C ASN A 88 32.25 0.83 66.40
N PRO A 89 31.70 -0.08 67.25
CA PRO A 89 31.43 -1.53 67.16
C PRO A 89 29.95 -1.89 67.55
N SER A 90 29.41 -3.13 67.63
CA SER A 90 29.84 -4.38 68.29
C SER A 90 28.79 -5.52 68.14
N LEU A 91 29.26 -6.78 68.09
CA LEU A 91 28.72 -8.06 68.66
C LEU A 91 27.24 -8.44 68.35
N GLU A 92 26.88 -9.62 67.83
CA GLU A 92 27.09 -10.97 68.39
C GLU A 92 26.95 -12.10 67.33
N LYS A 93 27.42 -13.28 67.75
CA LYS A 93 27.61 -14.56 67.04
C LYS A 93 26.30 -15.29 66.68
N ARG A 94 26.29 -16.01 65.54
CA ARG A 94 26.27 -17.51 65.46
C ARG A 94 25.87 -18.02 64.06
N GLY A 95 26.63 -19.00 63.57
CA GLY A 95 26.24 -20.02 62.57
C GLY A 95 26.69 -19.71 61.13
N ARG A 96 27.86 -20.18 60.63
CA ARG A 96 28.15 -21.55 60.13
C ARG A 96 27.35 -21.82 58.83
N LEU A 97 27.90 -21.94 57.60
CA LEU A 97 29.19 -22.42 57.08
C LEU A 97 29.61 -21.70 55.78
N ASP A 98 30.93 -21.63 55.63
CA ASP A 98 31.79 -21.29 54.48
C ASP A 98 31.39 -21.98 53.15
N ASP A 99 31.40 -21.33 51.98
CA ASP A 99 32.48 -20.72 51.17
C ASP A 99 33.19 -21.71 50.22
N GLY A 100 33.32 -21.32 48.94
CA GLY A 100 34.16 -22.00 47.95
C GLY A 100 33.65 -21.95 46.49
N PHE A 101 33.52 -20.77 45.86
CA PHE A 101 34.48 -20.18 44.90
C PHE A 101 34.35 -20.61 43.41
N MET A 102 34.03 -19.60 42.57
CA MET A 102 34.53 -19.30 41.20
C MET A 102 34.26 -20.35 40.07
N THR A 103 34.01 -20.04 38.79
CA THR A 103 34.13 -18.85 37.94
C THR A 103 33.42 -19.13 36.59
N ARG A 104 32.84 -18.08 35.98
CA ARG A 104 32.72 -17.77 34.54
C ARG A 104 32.14 -18.78 33.51
N PHE A 105 31.06 -18.34 32.86
CA PHE A 105 30.85 -18.23 31.40
C PHE A 105 31.59 -19.20 30.48
N SER A 106 30.83 -20.06 29.78
CA SER A 106 30.64 -20.03 28.30
C SER A 106 30.40 -21.41 27.68
N ILE A 107 29.39 -21.46 26.81
CA ILE A 107 29.33 -22.21 25.54
C ILE A 107 29.11 -23.73 25.62
N VAL A 108 27.89 -24.10 25.21
CA VAL A 108 27.54 -25.16 24.24
C VAL A 108 28.63 -26.19 23.93
N LYS A 109 28.46 -27.42 24.44
CA LYS A 109 28.94 -28.65 23.81
C LYS A 109 28.35 -29.85 24.53
N LEU A 110 27.31 -30.46 23.96
CA LEU A 110 26.92 -31.85 24.23
C LEU A 110 25.93 -32.26 23.14
N LEU A 111 26.45 -32.81 22.04
CA LEU A 111 26.00 -34.08 21.49
C LEU A 111 27.17 -34.65 20.68
N ASN A 112 27.67 -35.76 21.18
CA ASN A 112 28.89 -36.43 20.78
C ASN A 112 28.61 -37.29 19.53
N LEU A 113 29.25 -36.95 18.41
CA LEU A 113 29.34 -37.79 17.22
C LEU A 113 30.33 -38.93 17.47
N ALA A 114 29.89 -40.03 18.09
CA ALA A 114 30.60 -41.31 18.06
C ALA A 114 29.78 -42.43 18.71
N ALA A 115 28.74 -42.95 18.04
CA ALA A 115 28.23 -44.31 18.30
C ALA A 115 27.15 -44.79 17.30
N ILE A 116 27.24 -44.50 15.99
CA ILE A 116 26.48 -45.30 14.99
C ILE A 116 27.35 -45.50 13.74
N SER A 117 28.50 -46.15 13.91
CA SER A 117 29.18 -46.83 12.81
C SER A 117 29.29 -48.30 13.18
N LYS A 118 28.24 -49.06 12.86
CA LYS A 118 28.21 -50.53 12.70
C LYS A 118 26.74 -50.94 12.60
N ILE A 119 26.23 -50.95 11.38
CA ILE A 119 25.35 -51.96 10.77
C ILE A 119 24.99 -51.36 9.40
N VAL A 120 25.76 -51.74 8.39
CA VAL A 120 25.34 -51.70 6.99
C VAL A 120 25.43 -53.13 6.51
N PRO A 121 24.36 -53.66 5.92
CA PRO A 121 24.52 -54.16 4.56
C PRO A 121 23.52 -53.49 3.62
N THR A 122 24.08 -52.82 2.62
CA THR A 122 23.65 -52.83 1.22
C THR A 122 22.17 -53.07 0.93
N MET A 123 21.40 -51.98 0.73
CA MET A 123 20.25 -51.98 -0.15
C MET A 123 20.17 -50.65 -0.90
N LYS A 124 20.34 -50.73 -2.23
CA LYS A 124 20.05 -49.68 -3.19
C LYS A 124 18.55 -49.36 -3.16
N SER A 125 18.15 -48.24 -2.60
CA SER A 125 16.91 -47.57 -3.01
C SER A 125 16.88 -46.12 -2.51
N MET A 126 17.11 -45.24 -3.47
CA MET A 126 16.95 -43.79 -3.38
C MET A 126 15.47 -43.45 -3.25
N LYS A 127 14.85 -43.73 -2.08
CA LYS A 127 13.44 -43.40 -1.78
C LYS A 127 13.16 -42.95 -0.35
N PHE A 128 14.19 -42.71 0.48
CA PHE A 128 14.00 -42.27 1.87
C PHE A 128 14.48 -40.84 2.19
N LEU A 129 14.87 -40.06 1.17
CA LEU A 129 15.24 -38.64 1.30
C LEU A 129 14.21 -37.70 0.65
N VAL A 130 12.92 -38.09 0.64
CA VAL A 130 11.81 -37.24 0.19
C VAL A 130 10.79 -36.99 1.33
N LEU A 131 10.85 -37.77 2.42
CA LEU A 131 9.96 -37.57 3.58
C LEU A 131 10.48 -36.58 4.64
N LEU A 132 11.68 -36.03 4.48
CA LEU A 132 12.25 -35.02 5.41
C LEU A 132 12.28 -33.59 4.84
N CYS A 133 11.92 -33.40 3.56
CA CYS A 133 11.73 -32.08 2.96
C CYS A 133 10.25 -31.72 2.74
N ALA A 134 9.32 -32.66 2.94
CA ALA A 134 7.87 -32.42 2.88
C ALA A 134 7.27 -31.84 4.18
N ALA A 135 8.10 -31.60 5.21
CA ALA A 135 7.71 -30.94 6.46
C ALA A 135 8.23 -29.49 6.58
N ALA A 136 8.80 -28.93 5.51
CA ALA A 136 9.29 -27.55 5.48
C ALA A 136 8.32 -26.54 4.83
N PHE A 137 7.11 -26.97 4.46
CA PHE A 137 5.95 -26.06 4.49
C PHE A 137 5.41 -26.03 5.92
N LEU A 138 6.28 -25.63 6.86
CA LEU A 138 5.80 -24.98 8.06
C LEU A 138 5.07 -23.74 7.57
N SER A 139 3.74 -23.79 7.61
CA SER A 139 2.93 -22.60 7.86
C SER A 139 3.76 -21.68 8.73
N SER A 140 4.16 -20.50 8.22
CA SER A 140 4.81 -19.51 9.05
C SER A 140 3.79 -19.16 10.11
N THR A 141 3.85 -19.82 11.26
CA THR A 141 3.00 -19.50 12.39
C THR A 141 3.34 -18.07 12.74
N ALA A 142 2.40 -17.16 12.47
CA ALA A 142 2.50 -15.76 12.85
C ALA A 142 2.91 -15.69 14.32
N LEU A 143 4.13 -15.23 14.56
CA LEU A 143 4.70 -15.01 15.87
C LEU A 143 5.14 -13.56 15.86
N GLY A 144 4.23 -12.67 16.24
CA GLY A 144 4.46 -11.23 16.21
C GLY A 144 3.21 -10.40 16.42
N LEU A 145 3.39 -9.08 16.47
CA LEU A 145 2.36 -8.09 16.73
C LEU A 145 1.23 -8.19 15.70
N ASP A 146 -0.01 -8.25 16.17
CA ASP A 146 -1.21 -8.25 15.35
C ASP A 146 -1.87 -6.86 15.40
N ILE A 147 -1.87 -6.17 14.27
CA ILE A 147 -2.35 -4.79 14.16
C ILE A 147 -3.63 -4.76 13.35
N TYR A 148 -4.70 -4.32 13.97
CA TYR A 148 -5.97 -4.05 13.31
C TYR A 148 -6.12 -2.55 13.10
N ILE A 149 -6.53 -2.14 11.90
CA ILE A 149 -6.77 -0.74 11.55
C ILE A 149 -8.24 -0.58 11.17
N LEU A 150 -8.93 0.27 11.91
CA LEU A 150 -10.32 0.64 11.69
C LEU A 150 -10.41 2.12 11.31
N ARG A 151 -10.89 2.41 10.10
CA ARG A 151 -11.23 3.80 9.74
C ARG A 151 -12.56 4.19 10.40
N HIS A 152 -12.69 5.45 10.83
CA HIS A 152 -13.95 6.00 11.31
C HIS A 152 -15.14 5.78 10.34
N ALA A 153 -16.36 5.78 10.86
CA ALA A 153 -17.58 5.70 10.06
C ALA A 153 -17.79 6.93 9.16
N GLU A 154 -18.57 6.76 8.10
CA GLU A 154 -18.81 7.77 7.05
C GLU A 154 -19.42 9.06 7.63
N THR A 155 -18.74 10.18 7.46
CA THR A 155 -19.23 11.49 7.87
C THR A 155 -19.90 12.23 6.72
N MET A 156 -20.65 13.29 7.03
CA MET A 156 -21.18 14.19 6.01
C MET A 156 -20.06 14.79 5.17
N GLY A 157 -18.86 15.01 5.74
CA GLY A 157 -17.70 15.45 4.97
C GLY A 157 -17.23 14.42 3.92
N ASN A 158 -17.38 13.12 4.19
CA ASN A 158 -17.12 12.09 3.17
C ASN A 158 -18.14 12.12 2.04
N VAL A 159 -19.41 12.41 2.35
CA VAL A 159 -20.51 12.44 1.37
C VAL A 159 -20.45 13.70 0.50
N THR A 160 -20.18 14.86 1.11
CA THR A 160 -20.29 16.16 0.45
C THR A 160 -18.97 16.66 -0.13
N GLY A 161 -17.83 16.13 0.35
CA GLY A 161 -16.51 16.69 0.09
C GLY A 161 -16.24 18.01 0.85
N ASP A 162 -17.17 18.49 1.68
CA ASP A 162 -16.97 19.62 2.57
C ASP A 162 -16.49 19.13 3.94
N TYR A 163 -15.19 19.34 4.20
CA TYR A 163 -14.53 18.95 5.44
C TYR A 163 -14.58 20.05 6.51
N SER A 164 -15.63 20.88 6.55
CA SER A 164 -15.92 21.77 7.67
C SER A 164 -16.07 21.01 9.00
N GLU A 165 -15.80 21.66 10.13
CA GLU A 165 -15.87 21.02 11.46
C GLU A 165 -17.24 20.38 11.71
N THR A 166 -18.33 21.07 11.34
CA THR A 166 -19.69 20.55 11.44
C THR A 166 -19.85 19.23 10.67
N ASN A 167 -19.40 19.17 9.42
CA ASN A 167 -19.55 17.97 8.59
C ASN A 167 -18.61 16.84 9.00
N GLN A 168 -17.44 17.16 9.57
CA GLN A 168 -16.54 16.17 10.16
C GLN A 168 -17.06 15.61 11.50
N ARG A 169 -17.91 16.36 12.21
CA ARG A 169 -18.58 15.97 13.45
C ARG A 169 -20.02 15.46 13.26
N THR A 170 -20.42 15.17 12.02
CA THR A 170 -21.77 14.66 11.71
C THR A 170 -21.64 13.39 10.89
N PHE A 171 -22.16 12.26 11.38
CA PHE A 171 -22.24 11.04 10.57
C PHE A 171 -23.35 11.15 9.53
N SER A 172 -23.13 10.56 8.36
CA SER A 172 -24.22 10.33 7.40
C SER A 172 -25.19 9.27 7.94
N PRO A 173 -26.39 9.08 7.35
CA PRO A 173 -27.28 7.97 7.72
C PRO A 173 -26.56 6.60 7.66
N LYS A 174 -25.77 6.37 6.61
CA LYS A 174 -24.94 5.17 6.46
C LYS A 174 -23.81 5.11 7.50
N GLY A 175 -23.23 6.26 7.86
CA GLY A 175 -22.27 6.36 8.97
C GLY A 175 -22.85 5.91 10.29
N LEU A 176 -24.10 6.27 10.61
CA LEU A 176 -24.76 5.83 11.83
C LEU A 176 -24.98 4.31 11.85
N GLU A 177 -25.39 3.72 10.73
CA GLU A 177 -25.49 2.25 10.58
C GLU A 177 -24.12 1.59 10.76
N GLN A 178 -23.07 2.17 10.20
CA GLN A 178 -21.70 1.69 10.36
C GLN A 178 -21.25 1.71 11.83
N VAL A 179 -21.50 2.81 12.56
CA VAL A 179 -21.20 2.90 14.01
C VAL A 179 -21.93 1.82 14.80
N ALA A 180 -23.22 1.61 14.52
CA ALA A 180 -24.02 0.58 15.18
C ALA A 180 -23.51 -0.85 14.89
N ALA A 181 -22.90 -1.07 13.73
CA ALA A 181 -22.37 -2.37 13.33
C ALA A 181 -20.97 -2.69 13.91
N VAL A 182 -20.23 -1.70 14.41
CA VAL A 182 -18.85 -1.89 14.91
C VAL A 182 -18.75 -2.99 15.98
N PRO A 183 -19.62 -3.07 17.01
CA PRO A 183 -19.52 -4.13 18.02
C PRO A 183 -19.61 -5.54 17.44
N GLY A 184 -20.51 -5.75 16.47
CA GLY A 184 -20.67 -7.04 15.79
C GLY A 184 -19.47 -7.38 14.91
N ARG A 185 -18.89 -6.39 14.22
CA ARG A 185 -17.68 -6.59 13.39
C ARG A 185 -16.43 -6.93 14.20
N LEU A 186 -16.35 -6.41 15.43
CA LEU A 186 -15.27 -6.70 16.36
C LEU A 186 -15.56 -7.90 17.26
N GLN A 187 -16.70 -8.56 17.08
CA GLN A 187 -17.08 -9.72 17.88
C GLN A 187 -16.10 -10.87 17.67
N GLY A 188 -15.67 -11.49 18.76
CA GLY A 188 -14.70 -12.59 18.73
C GLY A 188 -13.23 -12.14 18.58
N LEU A 189 -12.98 -10.84 18.37
CA LEU A 189 -11.65 -10.27 18.43
C LEU A 189 -11.37 -9.74 19.84
N SER A 190 -10.16 -9.98 20.34
CA SER A 190 -9.66 -9.42 21.58
C SER A 190 -8.46 -8.54 21.29
N PHE A 191 -8.42 -7.36 21.90
CA PHE A 191 -7.33 -6.40 21.76
C PHE A 191 -6.73 -6.11 23.13
N ASP A 192 -5.42 -6.30 23.24
CA ASP A 192 -4.62 -5.92 24.40
C ASP A 192 -4.62 -4.41 24.58
N GLN A 193 -4.55 -3.67 23.46
CA GLN A 193 -4.63 -2.21 23.45
C GLN A 193 -5.56 -1.69 22.34
N ILE A 194 -6.33 -0.64 22.64
CA ILE A 194 -7.14 0.09 21.67
C ILE A 194 -6.62 1.54 21.61
N LEU A 195 -5.94 1.90 20.52
CA LEU A 195 -5.41 3.24 20.27
C LEU A 195 -6.38 4.00 19.36
N VAL A 196 -6.83 5.18 19.78
CA VAL A 196 -7.90 5.94 19.15
C VAL A 196 -7.39 7.32 18.79
N SER A 197 -7.58 7.75 17.55
CA SER A 197 -7.26 9.13 17.18
C SER A 197 -8.09 10.12 18.01
N PRO A 198 -7.55 11.31 18.31
CA PRO A 198 -8.22 12.31 19.13
C PRO A 198 -9.46 12.94 18.48
N THR A 199 -9.72 12.71 17.18
CA THR A 199 -10.89 13.33 16.53
C THR A 199 -12.22 12.82 17.07
N TRP A 200 -13.25 13.67 17.03
CA TRP A 200 -14.62 13.31 17.43
C TRP A 200 -15.12 12.04 16.72
N ARG A 201 -14.94 11.94 15.40
CA ARG A 201 -15.48 10.83 14.59
C ARG A 201 -14.84 9.49 14.90
N THR A 202 -13.54 9.45 15.22
CA THR A 202 -12.87 8.21 15.63
C THR A 202 -13.34 7.76 17.01
N GLN A 203 -13.45 8.70 17.96
CA GLN A 203 -14.00 8.41 19.29
C GLN A 203 -15.45 7.91 19.20
N GLN A 204 -16.32 8.57 18.44
CA GLN A 204 -17.72 8.12 18.32
C GLN A 204 -17.86 6.78 17.61
N THR A 205 -16.99 6.48 16.64
CA THR A 205 -17.06 5.21 15.88
C THR A 205 -16.82 4.00 16.77
N ILE A 206 -15.85 4.06 17.69
CA ILE A 206 -15.48 2.91 18.54
C ILE A 206 -16.29 2.85 19.84
N LEU A 207 -16.92 3.95 20.25
CA LEU A 207 -17.63 4.07 21.54
C LEU A 207 -18.63 2.92 21.81
N PRO A 208 -19.48 2.47 20.87
CA PRO A 208 -20.40 1.38 21.13
C PRO A 208 -19.69 0.07 21.49
N TYR A 209 -18.54 -0.21 20.86
CA TYR A 209 -17.75 -1.40 21.18
C TYR A 209 -17.10 -1.29 22.55
N LEU A 210 -16.54 -0.13 22.90
CA LEU A 210 -15.96 0.09 24.24
C LEU A 210 -17.00 -0.15 25.34
N LYS A 211 -18.22 0.36 25.16
CA LYS A 211 -19.35 0.14 26.07
C LYS A 211 -19.75 -1.33 26.15
N ALA A 212 -19.95 -1.98 25.00
CA ALA A 212 -20.40 -3.37 24.94
C ALA A 212 -19.37 -4.36 25.48
N ALA A 213 -18.07 -4.12 25.23
CA ALA A 213 -16.98 -4.98 25.64
C ALA A 213 -16.44 -4.66 27.06
N GLY A 214 -16.89 -3.57 27.69
CA GLY A 214 -16.35 -3.11 28.98
C GLY A 214 -14.86 -2.77 28.90
N ARG A 215 -14.43 -2.14 27.80
CA ARG A 215 -13.03 -1.80 27.52
C ARG A 215 -12.83 -0.29 27.48
N THR A 216 -11.60 0.14 27.68
CA THR A 216 -11.17 1.54 27.52
C THR A 216 -10.37 1.72 26.24
N GLY A 217 -10.46 2.90 25.64
CA GLY A 217 -9.59 3.34 24.55
C GLY A 217 -8.53 4.31 25.06
N GLU A 218 -7.33 4.22 24.52
CA GLU A 218 -6.27 5.22 24.71
C GLU A 218 -6.33 6.23 23.57
N ILE A 219 -6.46 7.51 23.89
CA ILE A 219 -6.27 8.56 22.88
C ILE A 219 -4.79 8.62 22.53
N PHE A 220 -4.51 8.33 21.26
CA PHE A 220 -3.17 8.29 20.69
C PHE A 220 -3.05 9.37 19.62
N PRO A 221 -2.49 10.54 19.95
CA PRO A 221 -2.50 11.70 19.05
C PRO A 221 -1.75 11.52 17.74
N ALA A 222 -0.74 10.66 17.70
CA ALA A 222 0.13 10.47 16.54
C ALA A 222 -0.60 9.81 15.34
N ILE A 223 -1.80 9.24 15.56
CA ILE A 223 -2.64 8.64 14.51
C ILE A 223 -3.83 9.51 14.11
N GLU A 224 -3.79 10.79 14.43
CA GLU A 224 -4.74 11.81 13.97
C GLU A 224 -4.77 11.94 12.44
N GLU A 225 -5.85 12.49 11.88
CA GLU A 225 -5.99 12.71 10.44
C GLU A 225 -4.86 13.60 9.93
N ALA A 226 -4.12 13.07 8.97
CA ALA A 226 -3.06 13.76 8.29
C ALA A 226 -3.49 14.16 6.87
N ASP A 227 -2.76 15.08 6.26
CA ASP A 227 -2.97 15.46 4.86
C ASP A 227 -2.79 14.23 3.95
N CYS A 228 -3.77 13.98 3.08
CA CYS A 228 -3.74 12.89 2.11
C CYS A 228 -2.60 13.03 1.09
N GLY A 229 -2.09 14.24 0.88
CA GLY A 229 -0.94 14.54 0.01
C GLY A 229 0.43 14.17 0.60
N ILE A 230 0.50 13.65 1.82
CA ILE A 230 1.75 13.17 2.42
C ILE A 230 2.31 12.01 1.59
N THR A 231 3.42 12.28 0.88
CA THR A 231 4.15 11.34 0.05
C THR A 231 5.66 11.58 0.19
N GLY A 232 6.50 10.59 -0.13
CA GLY A 232 7.94 10.77 -0.31
C GLY A 232 8.85 10.16 0.77
N GLN A 233 10.13 10.56 0.75
CA GLN A 233 11.19 10.14 1.68
C GLN A 233 11.47 11.20 2.76
N GLU A 234 12.17 10.81 3.83
CA GLU A 234 12.30 11.58 5.06
C GLU A 234 12.79 13.03 4.87
N PRO A 235 12.26 13.99 5.65
CA PRO A 235 12.95 15.26 5.86
C PRO A 235 14.19 15.05 6.75
N SER A 236 15.28 15.76 6.44
CA SER A 236 16.58 15.61 7.12
C SER A 236 16.65 16.18 8.54
N VAL A 237 15.54 16.57 9.15
CA VAL A 237 15.50 17.32 10.42
C VAL A 237 14.40 16.81 11.33
N SER A 238 14.66 16.77 12.65
CA SER A 238 13.63 16.56 13.66
C SER A 238 12.56 17.64 13.56
N VAL A 239 11.33 17.24 13.22
CA VAL A 239 10.24 18.20 13.01
C VAL A 239 9.47 18.43 14.30
N THR A 240 9.43 19.67 14.78
CA THR A 240 8.67 20.05 15.97
C THR A 240 7.30 20.57 15.54
N SER A 241 6.27 19.74 15.58
CA SER A 241 4.90 20.21 15.34
C SER A 241 4.30 20.88 16.56
N LYS A 242 3.49 21.92 16.33
CA LYS A 242 2.72 22.57 17.39
C LYS A 242 1.78 21.55 18.03
N LYS A 243 1.60 21.67 19.36
CA LYS A 243 0.70 20.80 20.11
C LYS A 243 -0.56 21.53 20.55
N GLN A 244 -1.70 20.83 20.56
CA GLN A 244 -3.01 21.36 20.95
C GLN A 244 -3.70 20.45 22.00
N PRO A 245 -4.68 20.96 22.75
CA PRO A 245 -5.46 20.15 23.67
C PRO A 245 -6.27 19.05 22.97
N VAL A 246 -6.38 17.88 23.61
CA VAL A 246 -7.31 16.81 23.21
C VAL A 246 -8.70 17.09 23.79
N GLU A 247 -9.72 17.01 22.94
CA GLU A 247 -11.13 17.10 23.36
C GLU A 247 -11.73 15.69 23.42
N LEU A 248 -12.19 15.26 24.60
CA LEU A 248 -12.89 13.99 24.76
C LEU A 248 -14.40 14.17 24.57
N ILE A 249 -15.02 13.24 23.84
CA ILE A 249 -16.48 13.23 23.67
C ILE A 249 -17.19 13.01 25.00
N GLU A 250 -18.28 13.72 25.24
CA GLU A 250 -18.97 13.73 26.54
C GLU A 250 -19.45 12.34 26.95
N ASP A 251 -20.10 11.62 26.03
CA ASP A 251 -20.66 10.28 26.24
C ASP A 251 -19.62 9.16 26.41
N GLY A 252 -18.34 9.51 26.23
CA GLY A 252 -17.18 8.64 26.40
C GLY A 252 -16.27 9.04 27.55
N ARG A 253 -16.61 10.09 28.32
CA ARG A 253 -15.83 10.50 29.50
C ARG A 253 -15.75 9.32 30.48
N GLY A 254 -14.52 8.88 30.80
CA GLY A 254 -14.24 7.70 31.64
C GLY A 254 -13.96 6.41 30.86
N LEU A 255 -14.22 6.36 29.56
CA LEU A 255 -13.83 5.24 28.68
C LEU A 255 -12.57 5.56 27.87
N TYR A 256 -12.17 6.82 27.81
CA TYR A 256 -10.95 7.27 27.14
C TYR A 256 -9.88 7.73 28.12
N VAL A 257 -8.65 7.26 27.91
CA VAL A 257 -7.45 7.69 28.63
C VAL A 257 -6.53 8.39 27.65
N VAL A 258 -6.09 9.61 27.96
CA VAL A 258 -5.16 10.34 27.07
C VAL A 258 -3.74 10.00 27.46
N SER A 259 -2.93 9.57 26.50
CA SER A 259 -1.51 9.37 26.71
C SER A 259 -0.76 10.70 26.80
N GLY A 260 -0.03 10.90 27.89
CA GLY A 260 0.69 12.14 28.15
C GLY A 260 -0.19 13.26 28.70
N ASP A 261 0.21 14.51 28.48
CA ASP A 261 -0.51 15.70 28.95
C ASP A 261 -1.66 16.06 27.98
N PRO A 262 -2.93 15.98 28.42
CA PRO A 262 -4.08 16.30 27.57
C PRO A 262 -4.07 17.73 27.03
N ALA A 263 -3.41 18.69 27.70
CA ALA A 263 -3.33 20.08 27.26
C ALA A 263 -2.40 20.27 26.06
N THR A 264 -1.49 19.31 25.81
CA THR A 264 -0.45 19.39 24.79
C THR A 264 -0.33 18.10 23.99
N ALA A 265 -1.42 17.37 23.79
CA ALA A 265 -1.35 16.03 23.20
C ALA A 265 -1.55 16.00 21.67
N ARG A 266 -2.42 16.82 21.07
CA ARG A 266 -2.70 16.77 19.60
C ARG A 266 -1.58 17.38 18.77
N TYR A 267 -1.24 16.75 17.65
CA TYR A 267 -0.31 17.32 16.68
C TYR A 267 -1.03 18.26 15.70
N ALA A 268 -0.39 19.37 15.33
CA ALA A 268 -0.86 20.28 14.29
C ALA A 268 0.25 20.51 13.26
N PRO A 269 0.48 19.55 12.33
CA PRO A 269 1.52 19.68 11.31
C PRO A 269 1.24 20.86 10.39
N THR A 270 2.29 21.61 10.04
CA THR A 270 2.17 22.78 9.14
C THR A 270 2.44 22.46 7.67
N ASN A 271 3.00 21.28 7.39
CA ASN A 271 3.36 20.82 6.05
C ASN A 271 3.43 19.28 6.01
N THR A 272 3.56 18.72 4.79
CA THR A 272 3.58 17.28 4.55
C THR A 272 4.77 16.56 5.18
N ALA A 273 5.92 17.23 5.29
CA ALA A 273 7.11 16.66 5.93
C ALA A 273 6.92 16.48 7.44
N GLU A 274 6.28 17.44 8.12
CA GLU A 274 5.92 17.26 9.54
C GLU A 274 4.90 16.14 9.72
N GLY A 275 3.89 16.08 8.84
CA GLY A 275 2.89 15.02 8.85
C GLY A 275 3.54 13.63 8.71
N LEU A 276 4.49 13.48 7.78
CA LEU A 276 5.22 12.22 7.61
C LEU A 276 6.07 11.87 8.85
N ALA A 277 6.74 12.86 9.45
CA ALA A 277 7.53 12.65 10.66
C ALA A 277 6.66 12.16 11.83
N ILE A 278 5.46 12.72 12.01
CA ILE A 278 4.50 12.27 13.03
C ILE A 278 4.05 10.83 12.80
N LEU A 279 3.80 10.45 11.54
CA LEU A 279 3.38 9.08 11.21
C LEU A 279 4.48 8.05 11.47
N ARG A 280 5.74 8.41 11.20
CA ARG A 280 6.90 7.56 11.54
C ARG A 280 7.08 7.43 13.04
N GLU A 281 6.99 8.55 13.76
CA GLU A 281 6.99 8.56 15.22
C GLU A 281 5.87 7.67 15.79
N ALA A 282 4.68 7.67 15.17
CA ALA A 282 3.59 6.78 15.56
C ALA A 282 3.98 5.30 15.40
N VAL A 283 4.61 4.94 14.27
CA VAL A 283 5.11 3.58 14.01
C VAL A 283 6.17 3.20 15.03
N ASP A 284 7.15 4.07 15.28
CA ASP A 284 8.23 3.82 16.24
C ASP A 284 7.68 3.62 17.66
N GLN A 285 6.76 4.47 18.12
CA GLN A 285 6.11 4.32 19.41
C GLN A 285 5.33 3.00 19.51
N ILE A 286 4.64 2.58 18.45
CA ILE A 286 3.92 1.30 18.41
C ILE A 286 4.91 0.13 18.48
N LEU A 287 5.99 0.16 17.70
CA LEU A 287 6.98 -0.91 17.68
C LEU A 287 7.77 -1.00 18.99
N VAL A 288 8.10 0.13 19.61
CA VAL A 288 8.74 0.17 20.94
C VAL A 288 7.83 -0.44 22.01
N ARG A 289 6.52 -0.17 21.94
CA ARG A 289 5.55 -0.66 22.94
C ARG A 289 5.15 -2.12 22.73
N PHE A 290 5.01 -2.56 21.48
CA PHE A 290 4.33 -3.81 21.14
C PHE A 290 5.06 -4.68 20.11
N GLY A 291 6.08 -4.16 19.42
CA GLY A 291 6.81 -4.89 18.39
C GLY A 291 7.52 -6.13 18.93
N GLY A 292 7.52 -7.21 18.15
CA GLY A 292 8.09 -8.50 18.55
C GLY A 292 7.32 -9.24 19.64
N THR A 293 6.20 -8.69 20.13
CA THR A 293 5.29 -9.37 21.07
C THR A 293 4.18 -10.10 20.30
N THR A 294 3.39 -10.94 20.97
CA THR A 294 2.19 -11.56 20.38
C THR A 294 0.91 -10.76 20.68
N GLN A 295 1.05 -9.48 21.03
CA GLN A 295 -0.11 -8.65 21.38
C GLN A 295 -0.95 -8.34 20.15
N SER A 296 -2.24 -8.13 20.38
CA SER A 296 -3.22 -7.66 19.41
C SER A 296 -3.63 -6.22 19.73
N ILE A 297 -3.44 -5.30 18.80
CA ILE A 297 -3.78 -3.89 18.97
C ILE A 297 -4.78 -3.43 17.92
N LEU A 298 -5.69 -2.54 18.32
CA LEU A 298 -6.64 -1.89 17.41
C LEU A 298 -6.30 -0.40 17.28
N LEU A 299 -6.04 0.06 16.05
CA LEU A 299 -5.85 1.46 15.70
C LEU A 299 -7.15 2.00 15.08
N VAL A 300 -7.81 2.94 15.76
CA VAL A 300 -9.02 3.62 15.25
C VAL A 300 -8.64 4.99 14.69
N THR A 301 -8.58 5.09 13.37
CA THR A 301 -7.98 6.22 12.65
C THR A 301 -8.80 6.59 11.40
N HIS A 302 -8.12 7.09 10.37
CA HIS A 302 -8.68 7.74 9.20
C HIS A 302 -8.24 7.07 7.90
N SER A 303 -8.77 7.54 6.77
CA SER A 303 -8.38 7.02 5.45
C SER A 303 -6.90 7.26 5.18
N CYS A 304 -6.49 8.52 5.25
CA CYS A 304 -5.17 8.92 4.81
C CYS A 304 -4.13 8.43 5.81
N THR A 305 -4.29 8.74 7.10
CA THR A 305 -3.42 8.22 8.16
C THR A 305 -3.36 6.70 8.20
N GLY A 306 -4.49 6.00 8.17
CA GLY A 306 -4.52 4.54 8.19
C GLY A 306 -3.82 3.92 6.99
N GLY A 307 -4.01 4.49 5.80
CA GLY A 307 -3.28 4.12 4.58
C GLY A 307 -1.76 4.23 4.75
N ARG A 308 -1.28 5.38 5.24
CA ARG A 308 0.15 5.62 5.46
C ARG A 308 0.76 4.71 6.50
N LEU A 309 0.06 4.47 7.61
CA LEU A 309 0.56 3.56 8.64
C LEU A 309 0.72 2.14 8.08
N MET A 310 -0.24 1.67 7.28
CA MET A 310 -0.10 0.37 6.61
C MET A 310 1.12 0.33 5.69
N GLU A 311 1.32 1.35 4.83
CA GLU A 311 2.49 1.43 3.96
C GLU A 311 3.80 1.40 4.77
N LEU A 312 3.89 2.19 5.84
CA LEU A 312 5.09 2.26 6.68
C LEU A 312 5.38 0.94 7.41
N PHE A 313 4.38 0.27 7.98
CA PHE A 313 4.56 -1.04 8.62
C PHE A 313 5.03 -2.10 7.61
N LEU A 314 4.52 -2.05 6.38
CA LEU A 314 4.93 -2.95 5.28
C LEU A 314 6.32 -2.64 4.71
N GLY A 315 7.02 -1.61 5.23
CA GLY A 315 8.30 -1.17 4.70
C GLY A 315 8.19 -0.49 3.33
N LEU A 316 7.00 -0.02 2.97
CA LEU A 316 6.73 0.65 1.70
C LEU A 316 6.93 2.17 1.83
N PRO A 317 7.36 2.83 0.75
CA PRO A 317 7.32 4.29 0.71
C PRO A 317 5.85 4.76 0.80
N PRO A 318 5.55 5.82 1.56
CA PRO A 318 4.21 6.36 1.63
C PRO A 318 3.83 7.00 0.27
N GLN A 319 2.93 6.37 -0.49
CA GLN A 319 2.45 6.86 -1.80
C GLN A 319 0.94 7.12 -1.88
N GLY A 320 0.14 6.33 -1.20
CA GLY A 320 -1.31 6.54 -1.02
C GLY A 320 -2.10 5.44 -1.66
N SER A 321 -1.42 4.32 -1.87
CA SER A 321 -1.94 3.17 -2.55
C SER A 321 -2.98 2.45 -1.71
N LEU A 322 -2.91 2.62 -0.38
CA LEU A 322 -3.86 2.06 0.57
C LEU A 322 -4.81 3.14 1.09
N SER A 323 -6.11 2.85 1.00
CA SER A 323 -7.21 3.70 1.45
C SER A 323 -8.26 2.84 2.17
N PRO A 324 -8.14 2.70 3.50
CA PRO A 324 -9.09 1.91 4.26
C PRO A 324 -10.52 2.48 4.15
N ALA A 325 -11.51 1.59 4.05
CA ALA A 325 -12.92 1.93 3.90
C ALA A 325 -13.56 2.24 5.25
N ASN A 326 -14.54 3.15 5.26
CA ASN A 326 -15.20 3.60 6.50
C ASN A 326 -15.77 2.42 7.32
N ALA A 327 -15.40 2.38 8.61
CA ALA A 327 -15.79 1.35 9.57
C ALA A 327 -15.44 -0.11 9.18
N VAL A 328 -14.53 -0.31 8.23
CA VAL A 328 -14.05 -1.64 7.84
C VAL A 328 -12.65 -1.87 8.39
N LEU A 329 -12.36 -3.12 8.80
CA LEU A 329 -11.07 -3.50 9.36
C LEU A 329 -10.07 -3.88 8.25
N SER A 330 -8.82 -3.49 8.44
CA SER A 330 -7.66 -4.09 7.80
C SER A 330 -6.76 -4.68 8.88
N ARG A 331 -5.97 -5.71 8.57
CA ARG A 331 -5.14 -6.43 9.54
C ARG A 331 -3.73 -6.62 9.00
N LEU A 332 -2.74 -6.20 9.78
CA LEU A 332 -1.33 -6.50 9.55
C LEU A 332 -0.82 -7.44 10.62
N VAL A 333 0.03 -8.38 10.23
CA VAL A 333 0.61 -9.37 11.14
C VAL A 333 2.11 -9.32 11.00
N GLN A 334 2.81 -9.12 12.12
CA GLN A 334 4.26 -9.20 12.16
C GLN A 334 4.70 -10.66 12.09
N LYS A 335 5.66 -10.93 11.21
CA LYS A 335 6.29 -12.24 11.01
C LYS A 335 7.49 -12.38 11.97
N SER A 336 8.00 -13.59 12.07
CA SER A 336 9.12 -13.93 12.96
C SER A 336 10.43 -13.21 12.64
N ASP A 337 10.61 -12.72 11.41
CA ASP A 337 11.75 -11.91 10.97
C ASP A 337 11.56 -10.41 11.24
N GLY A 338 10.43 -10.03 11.85
CA GLY A 338 10.09 -8.64 12.17
C GLY A 338 9.36 -7.90 11.06
N ALA A 339 9.27 -8.45 9.84
CA ALA A 339 8.53 -7.85 8.73
C ALA A 339 7.01 -7.94 8.95
N PHE A 340 6.24 -7.04 8.36
CA PHE A 340 4.77 -7.11 8.41
C PHE A 340 4.18 -7.63 7.11
N GLU A 341 3.09 -8.37 7.23
CA GLU A 341 2.24 -8.78 6.13
C GLU A 341 0.84 -8.17 6.30
N LEU A 342 0.26 -7.61 5.23
CA LEU A 342 -1.14 -7.18 5.20
C LEU A 342 -2.03 -8.41 4.95
N ALA A 343 -2.55 -8.98 6.04
CA ALA A 343 -3.35 -10.20 6.04
C ALA A 343 -4.76 -9.96 5.49
N THR A 344 -5.41 -8.86 5.88
CA THR A 344 -6.69 -8.43 5.33
C THR A 344 -6.69 -6.94 5.05
N TYR A 345 -7.40 -6.54 4.00
CA TYR A 345 -7.57 -5.15 3.61
C TYR A 345 -9.03 -4.88 3.27
N ASN A 346 -9.63 -3.93 3.98
CA ASN A 346 -11.06 -3.62 3.85
C ASN A 346 -11.96 -4.84 4.01
N GLY A 347 -11.72 -5.64 5.04
CA GLY A 347 -12.55 -6.77 5.43
C GLY A 347 -12.27 -8.05 4.65
N GLU A 348 -11.53 -7.94 3.54
CA GLU A 348 -11.24 -9.05 2.66
C GLU A 348 -9.78 -9.47 2.78
N PRO A 349 -9.46 -10.78 2.72
CA PRO A 349 -8.11 -11.23 2.46
C PRO A 349 -7.59 -10.55 1.19
N LEU A 350 -6.35 -10.07 1.20
CA LEU A 350 -5.75 -9.62 -0.05
C LEU A 350 -5.41 -10.84 -0.90
N SER A 351 -6.14 -11.03 -1.99
CA SER A 351 -5.69 -11.91 -3.07
C SER A 351 -4.33 -11.44 -3.56
N THR A 352 -3.52 -12.37 -4.06
CA THR A 352 -2.18 -12.06 -4.55
C THR A 352 -2.26 -11.04 -5.69
N LEU A 353 -3.28 -11.11 -6.55
CA LEU A 353 -3.58 -10.07 -7.54
C LEU A 353 -3.71 -8.68 -6.91
N ARG A 354 -4.48 -8.54 -5.83
CA ARG A 354 -4.70 -7.26 -5.16
C ARG A 354 -3.45 -6.78 -4.42
N LYS A 355 -2.64 -7.69 -3.86
CA LYS A 355 -1.29 -7.35 -3.38
C LYS A 355 -0.48 -6.78 -4.57
N MET A 356 -0.44 -7.50 -5.69
CA MET A 356 0.31 -7.11 -6.90
C MET A 356 -0.05 -5.72 -7.42
N LEU A 357 -1.35 -5.41 -7.49
CA LEU A 357 -1.88 -4.11 -7.90
C LEU A 357 -1.56 -2.98 -6.91
N LEU A 358 -1.72 -3.21 -5.60
CA LEU A 358 -1.54 -2.18 -4.59
C LEU A 358 -0.06 -1.81 -4.36
N PHE A 359 0.85 -2.74 -4.59
CA PHE A 359 2.26 -2.58 -4.22
C PHE A 359 3.22 -2.46 -5.41
N GLY A 360 2.71 -2.33 -6.64
CA GLY A 360 3.52 -2.05 -7.83
C GLY A 360 4.70 -3.02 -7.98
N PHE A 361 4.42 -4.31 -7.81
CA PHE A 361 5.46 -5.33 -7.57
C PHE A 361 6.55 -5.36 -8.64
N LYS A 362 7.79 -5.56 -8.16
CA LYS A 362 8.88 -6.12 -8.96
C LYS A 362 8.76 -7.64 -8.91
N SER A 363 8.64 -8.27 -10.07
CA SER A 363 8.56 -9.72 -10.29
C SER A 363 9.63 -10.55 -9.57
N GLU A 364 10.80 -9.96 -9.33
CA GLU A 364 11.93 -10.53 -8.59
C GLU A 364 11.55 -11.00 -7.17
N ALA A 365 10.46 -10.48 -6.58
CA ALA A 365 10.01 -10.78 -5.23
C ALA A 365 9.02 -11.96 -5.11
N LEU A 366 8.58 -12.57 -6.22
CA LEU A 366 7.69 -13.73 -6.21
C LEU A 366 8.30 -14.87 -7.01
N PRO A 367 8.89 -15.89 -6.34
CA PRO A 367 9.40 -17.08 -7.01
C PRO A 367 8.23 -17.82 -7.70
N GLY A 368 8.04 -17.62 -9.01
CA GLY A 368 7.03 -18.34 -9.79
C GLY A 368 6.14 -17.51 -10.73
N PHE A 369 6.50 -16.27 -11.04
CA PHE A 369 5.80 -15.41 -12.00
C PHE A 369 6.77 -14.89 -13.05
N VAL A 370 6.27 -14.66 -14.26
CA VAL A 370 7.04 -14.02 -15.34
C VAL A 370 6.54 -12.59 -15.48
N ASP A 371 7.42 -11.62 -15.24
CA ASP A 371 7.16 -10.21 -15.53
C ASP A 371 7.11 -10.00 -17.03
N LEU A 372 6.08 -9.32 -17.50
CA LEU A 372 5.97 -8.95 -18.90
C LEU A 372 6.01 -7.43 -19.06
N LYS A 373 6.31 -6.66 -18.00
CA LYS A 373 6.52 -5.21 -18.17
C LYS A 373 7.78 -4.92 -18.98
N GLY A 374 7.76 -3.83 -19.72
CA GLY A 374 8.92 -3.37 -20.49
C GLY A 374 8.52 -2.86 -21.86
N LEU A 375 9.45 -3.00 -22.81
CA LEU A 375 9.21 -2.58 -24.19
C LEU A 375 8.54 -3.70 -24.98
N TRP A 376 7.40 -3.39 -25.58
CA TRP A 376 6.65 -4.27 -26.48
C TRP A 376 6.67 -3.67 -27.88
N GLN A 377 6.59 -4.51 -28.90
CA GLN A 377 6.36 -4.04 -30.27
C GLN A 377 4.90 -3.64 -30.43
N ILE A 378 4.65 -2.57 -31.18
CA ILE A 378 3.32 -2.07 -31.51
C ILE A 378 3.23 -1.64 -32.98
N ALA A 379 2.09 -1.95 -33.61
CA ALA A 379 1.74 -1.43 -34.94
C ALA A 379 0.25 -1.11 -35.05
N ALA A 380 -0.05 0.05 -35.65
CA ALA A 380 -1.40 0.44 -36.01
C ALA A 380 -2.02 -0.45 -37.10
N GLY A 381 -3.34 -0.41 -37.20
CA GLY A 381 -4.12 -1.20 -38.16
C GLY A 381 -4.55 -2.55 -37.61
N ASP A 382 -5.48 -3.20 -38.32
CA ASP A 382 -6.11 -4.43 -37.88
C ASP A 382 -5.91 -5.57 -38.88
N ASP A 383 -4.80 -6.29 -38.72
CA ASP A 383 -4.53 -7.51 -39.49
C ASP A 383 -4.57 -8.72 -38.55
N PRO A 384 -5.58 -9.60 -38.64
CA PRO A 384 -5.69 -10.80 -37.81
C PRO A 384 -4.49 -11.75 -37.91
N ALA A 385 -3.70 -11.70 -38.99
CA ALA A 385 -2.49 -12.50 -39.13
C ALA A 385 -1.44 -12.17 -38.05
N ARG A 386 -1.52 -10.97 -37.46
CA ARG A 386 -0.65 -10.50 -36.36
C ARG A 386 -0.82 -11.28 -35.06
N SER A 387 -1.87 -12.10 -34.93
CA SER A 387 -2.03 -13.03 -33.82
C SER A 387 -1.10 -14.24 -33.93
N ALA A 388 -0.65 -14.61 -35.15
CA ALA A 388 0.11 -15.82 -35.40
C ALA A 388 1.48 -15.80 -34.71
N MET A 389 1.93 -16.97 -34.28
CA MET A 389 3.21 -17.11 -33.58
C MET A 389 4.40 -16.71 -34.45
N ASP A 390 4.36 -17.08 -35.73
CA ASP A 390 5.43 -16.88 -36.73
C ASP A 390 5.30 -15.58 -37.52
N PHE A 391 4.39 -14.68 -37.13
CA PHE A 391 4.28 -13.36 -37.73
C PHE A 391 5.54 -12.53 -37.45
N ASP A 392 6.12 -11.97 -38.51
CA ASP A 392 7.31 -11.12 -38.45
C ASP A 392 6.95 -9.69 -38.00
N ASP A 393 7.46 -9.30 -36.84
CA ASP A 393 7.27 -7.99 -36.21
C ASP A 393 8.54 -7.12 -36.17
N ASP A 394 9.60 -7.47 -36.92
CA ASP A 394 10.88 -6.73 -36.93
C ASP A 394 10.72 -5.25 -37.37
N GLY A 395 9.69 -4.95 -38.16
CA GLY A 395 9.39 -3.60 -38.66
C GLY A 395 8.55 -2.72 -37.73
N TRP A 396 8.17 -3.21 -36.54
CA TRP A 396 7.27 -2.51 -35.63
C TRP A 396 8.03 -1.51 -34.77
N VAL A 397 7.30 -0.54 -34.21
CA VAL A 397 7.86 0.42 -33.25
C VAL A 397 7.70 -0.10 -31.85
N SER A 398 8.59 0.27 -30.93
CA SER A 398 8.50 -0.16 -29.53
C SER A 398 7.75 0.85 -28.67
N THR A 399 7.00 0.37 -27.70
CA THR A 399 6.32 1.20 -26.68
C THR A 399 6.43 0.56 -25.30
N SER A 400 6.30 1.38 -24.24
CA SER A 400 6.35 0.89 -22.87
C SER A 400 5.01 0.32 -22.44
N VAL A 401 5.04 -0.87 -21.84
CA VAL A 401 3.89 -1.53 -21.22
C VAL A 401 4.24 -1.83 -19.74
N PRO A 402 3.44 -1.37 -18.76
CA PRO A 402 2.25 -0.55 -18.94
C PRO A 402 2.58 0.89 -19.36
N GLY A 403 1.69 1.50 -20.12
CA GLY A 403 1.82 2.87 -20.64
C GLY A 403 0.83 3.16 -21.78
N GLY A 404 0.57 4.44 -22.00
CA GLY A 404 -0.24 4.88 -23.14
C GLY A 404 0.60 4.92 -24.43
N TRP A 405 -0.01 4.63 -25.59
CA TRP A 405 0.71 4.62 -26.86
C TRP A 405 0.84 5.99 -27.55
N GLU A 406 0.10 7.02 -27.09
CA GLU A 406 0.10 8.39 -27.64
C GLU A 406 1.37 9.18 -27.36
N GLY A 407 2.30 8.59 -26.60
CA GLY A 407 3.66 9.08 -26.51
C GLY A 407 4.36 8.97 -27.87
N ASP A 408 5.52 8.31 -27.90
CA ASP A 408 6.35 8.30 -29.10
C ASP A 408 5.94 7.24 -30.14
N ALA A 409 5.12 6.25 -29.76
CA ALA A 409 4.84 5.08 -30.61
C ALA A 409 3.71 5.33 -31.63
N LEU A 410 2.54 5.80 -31.18
CA LEU A 410 1.38 6.09 -32.03
C LEU A 410 0.76 7.45 -31.67
N PRO A 411 1.38 8.58 -32.06
CA PRO A 411 0.90 9.90 -31.65
C PRO A 411 -0.49 10.23 -32.22
N LYS A 412 -1.46 10.54 -31.34
CA LYS A 412 -2.83 10.94 -31.71
C LYS A 412 -3.57 9.92 -32.59
N TYR A 413 -3.30 8.64 -32.36
CA TYR A 413 -3.91 7.56 -33.11
C TYR A 413 -5.08 6.97 -32.32
N ASP A 414 -6.29 7.12 -32.85
CA ASP A 414 -7.47 6.40 -32.37
C ASP A 414 -7.77 5.26 -33.35
N GLY A 415 -7.92 4.03 -32.85
CA GLY A 415 -8.31 2.89 -33.65
C GLY A 415 -7.69 1.58 -33.17
N LEU A 416 -7.59 0.64 -34.10
CA LEU A 416 -7.10 -0.70 -33.84
C LEU A 416 -5.58 -0.75 -33.93
N ALA A 417 -4.95 -1.24 -32.88
CA ALA A 417 -3.51 -1.51 -32.86
C ALA A 417 -3.25 -2.91 -32.31
N TRP A 418 -2.09 -3.45 -32.70
CA TRP A 418 -1.60 -4.72 -32.20
C TRP A 418 -0.32 -4.49 -31.43
N TYR A 419 -0.23 -5.14 -30.28
CA TYR A 419 0.98 -5.30 -29.50
C TYR A 419 1.53 -6.71 -29.67
N ARG A 420 2.85 -6.86 -29.64
CA ARG A 420 3.55 -8.15 -29.61
C ARG A 420 4.72 -8.12 -28.63
N LEU A 421 4.84 -9.20 -27.85
CA LEU A 421 5.94 -9.45 -26.94
C LEU A 421 6.46 -10.88 -27.14
N HIS A 422 7.77 -10.98 -27.38
CA HIS A 422 8.49 -12.24 -27.29
C HIS A 422 9.06 -12.40 -25.88
N PHE A 423 8.84 -13.54 -25.25
CA PHE A 423 9.33 -13.82 -23.91
C PHE A 423 9.65 -15.29 -23.70
N THR A 424 10.56 -15.55 -22.77
CA THR A 424 11.00 -16.91 -22.45
C THR A 424 10.42 -17.42 -21.14
N VAL A 425 10.18 -18.72 -21.09
CA VAL A 425 9.84 -19.45 -19.86
C VAL A 425 10.90 -20.53 -19.67
N SER A 426 11.66 -20.43 -18.58
CA SER A 426 12.68 -21.43 -18.27
C SER A 426 12.06 -22.79 -17.92
N ALA A 427 12.82 -23.87 -18.13
CA ALA A 427 12.39 -25.21 -17.74
C ALA A 427 12.06 -25.31 -16.25
N GLU A 428 12.83 -24.63 -15.39
CA GLU A 428 12.55 -24.55 -13.94
C GLU A 428 11.19 -23.88 -13.66
N GLN A 429 10.89 -22.80 -14.38
CA GLN A 429 9.63 -22.08 -14.21
C GLN A 429 8.44 -22.91 -14.70
N SER A 430 8.60 -23.63 -15.81
CA SER A 430 7.61 -24.57 -16.32
C SER A 430 7.36 -25.73 -15.36
N GLU A 431 8.43 -26.34 -14.82
CA GLU A 431 8.33 -27.41 -13.83
C GLU A 431 7.63 -26.94 -12.55
N ARG A 432 7.93 -25.73 -12.09
CA ARG A 432 7.30 -25.12 -10.91
C ARG A 432 5.79 -24.91 -11.09
N TRP A 433 5.36 -24.53 -12.29
CA TRP A 433 3.95 -24.40 -12.61
C TRP A 433 3.25 -25.75 -12.76
N GLY A 434 3.96 -26.77 -13.26
CA GLY A 434 3.44 -28.11 -13.41
C GLY A 434 2.17 -28.12 -14.28
N THR A 435 1.12 -28.79 -13.78
CA THR A 435 -0.19 -28.89 -14.47
C THR A 435 -1.19 -27.85 -13.98
N ASN A 436 -0.77 -26.83 -13.24
CA ASN A 436 -1.68 -25.81 -12.74
C ASN A 436 -2.17 -24.94 -13.90
N THR A 437 -3.46 -24.63 -13.94
CA THR A 437 -4.01 -23.60 -14.83
C THR A 437 -3.27 -22.28 -14.57
N LEU A 438 -2.86 -21.62 -15.64
CA LEU A 438 -2.14 -20.35 -15.59
C LEU A 438 -3.07 -19.22 -16.00
N ALA A 439 -2.66 -17.98 -15.72
CA ALA A 439 -3.35 -16.81 -16.20
C ALA A 439 -2.35 -15.73 -16.62
N LEU A 440 -2.77 -14.93 -17.60
CA LEU A 440 -2.20 -13.64 -17.93
C LEU A 440 -2.97 -12.56 -17.17
N LEU A 441 -2.31 -11.84 -16.27
CA LEU A 441 -2.76 -10.55 -15.79
C LEU A 441 -2.25 -9.50 -16.76
N LEU A 442 -3.15 -8.85 -17.51
CA LEU A 442 -2.80 -7.85 -18.53
C LEU A 442 -3.01 -6.41 -18.05
N GLY A 443 -3.39 -6.23 -16.78
CA GLY A 443 -3.65 -4.90 -16.21
C GLY A 443 -4.91 -4.28 -16.81
N SER A 444 -4.96 -2.95 -16.97
CA SER A 444 -6.05 -2.25 -17.68
C SER A 444 -5.58 -1.86 -19.07
N VAL A 445 -6.40 -2.23 -20.06
CA VAL A 445 -6.24 -1.91 -21.47
C VAL A 445 -7.33 -0.94 -21.88
N ASP A 446 -7.02 0.05 -22.70
CA ASP A 446 -8.02 1.02 -23.12
C ASP A 446 -9.12 0.38 -23.99
N ASP A 447 -10.35 0.87 -23.80
CA ASP A 447 -11.62 0.45 -24.40
C ASP A 447 -11.90 -1.06 -24.53
N ALA A 448 -11.29 -1.77 -25.49
CA ALA A 448 -11.51 -3.21 -25.68
C ALA A 448 -10.25 -3.94 -26.17
N ASP A 449 -10.12 -5.22 -25.78
CA ASP A 449 -8.95 -6.02 -26.14
C ASP A 449 -9.26 -7.50 -26.42
N GLU A 450 -8.37 -8.13 -27.20
CA GLU A 450 -8.29 -9.58 -27.39
C GLU A 450 -6.82 -10.01 -27.25
N ALA A 451 -6.56 -11.01 -26.39
CA ALA A 451 -5.22 -11.51 -26.13
C ALA A 451 -5.01 -12.91 -26.72
N TYR A 452 -3.85 -13.13 -27.33
CA TYR A 452 -3.45 -14.35 -28.01
C TYR A 452 -2.06 -14.79 -27.53
N LEU A 453 -1.95 -16.03 -27.06
CA LEU A 453 -0.67 -16.64 -26.69
C LEU A 453 -0.32 -17.73 -27.72
N ASN A 454 0.84 -17.60 -28.37
CA ASN A 454 1.33 -18.51 -29.40
C ASN A 454 0.29 -18.79 -30.52
N GLY A 455 -0.46 -17.76 -30.93
CA GLY A 455 -1.51 -17.87 -31.95
C GLY A 455 -2.89 -18.30 -31.44
N GLN A 456 -3.00 -18.74 -30.18
CA GLN A 456 -4.28 -19.14 -29.59
C GLN A 456 -4.88 -18.01 -28.76
N LYS A 457 -6.13 -17.64 -29.02
CA LYS A 457 -6.86 -16.66 -28.21
C LYS A 457 -7.05 -17.19 -26.78
N ILE A 458 -6.58 -16.45 -25.79
CA ILE A 458 -6.69 -16.79 -24.36
C ILE A 458 -7.72 -15.93 -23.62
N GLY A 459 -8.12 -14.79 -24.19
CA GLY A 459 -9.13 -13.95 -23.58
C GLY A 459 -9.49 -12.71 -24.39
N ALA A 460 -10.51 -12.01 -23.89
CA ALA A 460 -10.96 -10.73 -24.39
C ALA A 460 -11.77 -10.00 -23.32
N MET A 461 -11.77 -8.67 -23.33
CA MET A 461 -12.63 -7.86 -22.49
C MET A 461 -13.06 -6.59 -23.23
N GLY A 462 -14.27 -6.10 -22.94
CA GLY A 462 -14.95 -5.13 -23.79
C GLY A 462 -15.50 -5.78 -25.06
N GLN A 463 -16.00 -4.98 -26.00
CA GLN A 463 -16.47 -5.44 -27.30
C GLN A 463 -16.10 -4.43 -28.38
N PHE A 464 -15.56 -4.93 -29.48
CA PHE A 464 -15.16 -4.15 -30.64
C PHE A 464 -16.42 -3.68 -31.41
N SER A 465 -16.23 -2.87 -32.45
CA SER A 465 -17.31 -2.51 -33.38
C SER A 465 -18.07 -3.74 -33.92
N PRO A 466 -19.41 -3.69 -34.08
CA PRO A 466 -20.30 -2.53 -33.95
C PRO A 466 -20.86 -2.29 -32.55
N ALA A 467 -20.69 -3.23 -31.61
CA ALA A 467 -21.31 -3.14 -30.30
C ALA A 467 -20.65 -2.08 -29.40
N LYS A 468 -19.31 -1.93 -29.51
CA LYS A 468 -18.51 -0.93 -28.78
C LYS A 468 -18.84 -0.86 -27.28
N ILE A 469 -18.48 -1.90 -26.54
CA ILE A 469 -18.59 -1.93 -25.06
C ILE A 469 -17.22 -1.69 -24.45
N THR A 470 -17.05 -0.57 -23.76
CA THR A 470 -15.77 -0.22 -23.13
C THR A 470 -15.57 -0.99 -21.82
N ALA A 471 -14.32 -1.34 -21.55
CA ALA A 471 -13.80 -1.87 -20.30
C ALA A 471 -12.47 -1.19 -19.92
N TRP A 472 -12.27 0.06 -20.36
CA TRP A 472 -10.97 0.76 -20.29
C TRP A 472 -10.28 0.75 -18.92
N ASP A 473 -11.03 0.71 -17.81
CA ASP A 473 -10.50 0.75 -16.44
C ASP A 473 -10.46 -0.61 -15.72
N GLN A 474 -11.00 -1.67 -16.32
CA GLN A 474 -11.15 -2.97 -15.66
C GLN A 474 -9.86 -3.81 -15.75
N PRO A 475 -9.38 -4.47 -14.69
CA PRO A 475 -8.21 -5.35 -14.80
C PRO A 475 -8.51 -6.64 -15.58
N ARG A 476 -7.62 -7.04 -16.48
CA ARG A 476 -7.72 -8.23 -17.34
C ARG A 476 -7.03 -9.42 -16.69
N VAL A 477 -7.75 -10.53 -16.54
CA VAL A 477 -7.20 -11.83 -16.14
C VAL A 477 -7.69 -12.90 -17.11
N TYR A 478 -6.78 -13.49 -17.88
CA TYR A 478 -7.10 -14.48 -18.90
C TYR A 478 -6.45 -15.82 -18.59
N GLU A 479 -7.26 -16.81 -18.24
CA GLU A 479 -6.80 -18.16 -17.92
C GLU A 479 -6.43 -18.94 -19.18
N PHE A 480 -5.40 -19.76 -19.08
CA PHE A 480 -4.98 -20.66 -20.15
C PHE A 480 -4.33 -21.92 -19.58
N GLU A 481 -4.35 -22.99 -20.37
CA GLU A 481 -3.72 -24.25 -20.01
C GLU A 481 -2.18 -24.14 -20.13
N PRO A 482 -1.40 -24.65 -19.17
CA PRO A 482 0.06 -24.55 -19.17
C PRO A 482 0.69 -25.19 -20.42
N THR A 483 0.00 -26.13 -21.06
CA THR A 483 0.43 -26.77 -22.32
C THR A 483 0.53 -25.79 -23.50
N LEU A 484 -0.05 -24.59 -23.39
CA LEU A 484 0.07 -23.56 -24.41
C LEU A 484 1.45 -22.87 -24.40
N LEU A 485 2.17 -22.94 -23.28
CA LEU A 485 3.51 -22.38 -23.15
C LEU A 485 4.57 -23.27 -23.78
N ARG A 486 5.61 -22.62 -24.27
CA ARG A 486 6.84 -23.18 -24.81
C ARG A 486 8.03 -22.53 -24.09
N GLU A 487 9.25 -22.89 -24.48
CA GLU A 487 10.45 -22.18 -24.03
C GLU A 487 10.45 -20.73 -24.54
N GLU A 488 10.20 -20.54 -25.84
CA GLU A 488 10.02 -19.25 -26.51
C GLU A 488 8.54 -19.02 -26.83
N ASN A 489 8.01 -17.86 -26.40
CA ASN A 489 6.59 -17.56 -26.51
C ASN A 489 6.35 -16.19 -27.14
N VAL A 490 5.21 -16.08 -27.81
CA VAL A 490 4.71 -14.82 -28.36
C VAL A 490 3.37 -14.52 -27.72
N LEU A 491 3.27 -13.36 -27.08
CA LEU A 491 2.01 -12.76 -26.65
C LEU A 491 1.64 -11.65 -27.63
N ALA A 492 0.48 -11.79 -28.29
CA ALA A 492 -0.08 -10.76 -29.16
C ALA A 492 -1.38 -10.22 -28.53
N VAL A 493 -1.54 -8.89 -28.49
CA VAL A 493 -2.73 -8.25 -27.94
C VAL A 493 -3.27 -7.26 -28.96
N ARG A 494 -4.51 -7.48 -29.37
CA ARG A 494 -5.26 -6.57 -30.22
C ARG A 494 -6.06 -5.62 -29.34
N VAL A 495 -5.96 -4.31 -29.60
CA VAL A 495 -6.61 -3.27 -28.81
C VAL A 495 -7.37 -2.32 -29.73
N ASP A 496 -8.58 -1.92 -29.34
CA ASP A 496 -9.43 -0.96 -30.05
C ASP A 496 -9.66 0.26 -29.16
N ASP A 497 -9.03 1.39 -29.49
CA ASP A 497 -9.22 2.68 -28.82
C ASP A 497 -10.17 3.55 -29.65
N TRP A 498 -11.17 4.15 -29.01
CA TRP A 498 -12.16 4.99 -29.69
C TRP A 498 -11.95 6.49 -29.50
N GLY A 499 -10.97 6.90 -28.70
CA GLY A 499 -10.58 8.28 -28.53
C GLY A 499 -9.96 8.56 -27.17
N GLY A 500 -8.93 9.40 -27.15
CA GLY A 500 -8.32 9.87 -25.92
C GLY A 500 -6.90 9.35 -25.77
N GLY A 501 -6.69 8.47 -24.81
CA GLY A 501 -5.39 7.86 -24.55
C GLY A 501 -5.52 6.34 -24.49
N GLY A 502 -5.04 5.67 -25.53
CA GLY A 502 -5.08 4.24 -25.73
C GLY A 502 -3.90 3.47 -25.16
N GLY A 503 -4.00 2.15 -25.24
CA GLY A 503 -2.94 1.20 -24.89
C GLY A 503 -3.15 0.42 -23.59
N ILE A 504 -2.15 -0.39 -23.24
CA ILE A 504 -2.11 -1.18 -22.02
C ILE A 504 -1.60 -0.28 -20.88
N TRP A 505 -2.44 0.64 -20.43
CA TRP A 505 -2.01 1.84 -19.72
C TRP A 505 -1.75 1.64 -18.22
N ARG A 506 -2.27 0.57 -17.60
CA ARG A 506 -2.09 0.31 -16.16
C ARG A 506 -1.68 -1.14 -15.92
N GLY A 507 -0.59 -1.35 -15.21
CA GLY A 507 -0.12 -2.69 -14.83
C GLY A 507 -0.74 -3.21 -13.52
N PRO A 508 -0.23 -4.35 -13.01
CA PRO A 508 0.88 -5.13 -13.54
C PRO A 508 0.54 -5.90 -14.81
N VAL A 509 1.57 -6.33 -15.55
CA VAL A 509 1.44 -7.24 -16.70
C VAL A 509 2.34 -8.46 -16.46
N THR A 510 1.75 -9.64 -16.26
CA THR A 510 2.48 -10.84 -15.80
C THR A 510 1.75 -12.14 -16.09
N ILE A 511 2.50 -13.24 -16.16
CA ILE A 511 1.97 -14.61 -16.20
C ILE A 511 2.31 -15.36 -14.91
N GLY A 512 1.36 -16.16 -14.42
CA GLY A 512 1.58 -17.07 -13.31
C GLY A 512 0.37 -17.97 -13.02
N PRO A 513 0.35 -18.69 -11.90
CA PRO A 513 -0.74 -19.61 -11.57
C PRO A 513 -2.09 -18.87 -11.45
N ALA A 514 -3.12 -19.35 -12.16
CA ALA A 514 -4.45 -18.73 -12.19
C ALA A 514 -5.08 -18.65 -10.79
N GLY A 515 -4.91 -19.69 -9.97
CA GLY A 515 -5.38 -19.71 -8.58
C GLY A 515 -4.79 -18.58 -7.71
N VAL A 516 -3.69 -17.97 -8.14
CA VAL A 516 -3.02 -16.88 -7.44
C VAL A 516 -3.37 -15.52 -8.07
N LEU A 517 -3.54 -15.46 -9.39
CA LEU A 517 -3.90 -14.24 -10.12
C LEU A 517 -5.40 -13.93 -10.15
N ARG A 518 -6.26 -14.81 -9.65
CA ARG A 518 -7.69 -14.51 -9.47
C ARG A 518 -7.91 -13.47 -8.35
N PRO A 519 -8.83 -12.51 -8.53
CA PRO A 519 -9.27 -11.58 -7.48
C PRO A 519 -9.78 -12.28 -6.23
#